data_AF-A0A835WJ99-F1
#
_entry.id   AF-A0A835WJ99-F1
#
_cell.length_a   1.000
_cell.length_b   1.000
_cell.length_c   1.000
_cell.angle_alpha   90.00
_cell.angle_beta   90.00
_cell.angle_gamma   90.00
#
_symmetry.space_group_name_H-M   'P 1'
#
loop_
_entity.id
_entity.type
_entity.pdbx_description
1 polymer ?
#
loop_
_entity_poly.entity_id
_entity_poly.type
_entity_poly.pdbx_seq_one_letter_code
_entity_poly.pdbx_strand_id
1 'polypeptide(L)'
;MILQQRATGVRVASSRRSTVRVCAQAQVATTTVRPAVRTIEQEVPAELDVDALYKRLEARSKALIQLEEKEASSYPKVKFTLKQKVGLGECWKIVGMCPELGRMKPEVAPYMQWSNGDVWTLEAKLRPGSYEFKAVLRKPDGSYLWEDGKDRVLEVPFGSSGKSVELTNIKFPGA
;
A
#
# COMPACT_ATOMS: atom_id res chain seq x y z
N MET A 1 57.80 -48.01 -21.98
CA MET A 1 58.77 -48.06 -23.10
C MET A 1 57.95 -48.50 -24.31
N ILE A 2 57.76 -47.77 -25.42
CA ILE A 2 58.51 -46.75 -26.17
C ILE A 2 57.43 -45.92 -26.93
N LEU A 3 57.24 -44.64 -26.62
CA LEU A 3 57.65 -43.44 -27.38
C LEU A 3 57.40 -43.40 -28.91
N GLN A 4 56.73 -42.30 -29.32
CA GLN A 4 56.92 -41.55 -30.59
C GLN A 4 56.25 -42.14 -31.87
N GLN A 5 55.62 -41.38 -32.78
CA GLN A 5 55.88 -40.03 -33.28
C GLN A 5 54.61 -39.30 -33.79
N ARG A 6 54.68 -37.96 -33.80
CA ARG A 6 53.78 -37.02 -34.48
C ARG A 6 54.08 -36.96 -35.99
N ALA A 7 53.07 -36.71 -36.82
CA ALA A 7 53.24 -35.93 -38.05
C ALA A 7 51.90 -35.31 -38.52
N THR A 8 51.94 -33.99 -38.65
CA THR A 8 50.94 -33.11 -39.27
C THR A 8 50.93 -33.25 -40.80
N GLY A 9 49.75 -33.21 -41.43
CA GLY A 9 49.61 -33.17 -42.89
C GLY A 9 48.33 -32.43 -43.29
N VAL A 10 48.49 -31.32 -44.00
CA VAL A 10 47.48 -30.32 -44.37
C VAL A 10 46.59 -30.78 -45.53
N ARG A 11 45.34 -30.32 -45.53
CA ARG A 11 44.30 -30.55 -46.54
C ARG A 11 44.70 -30.02 -47.93
N VAL A 12 44.31 -30.75 -48.97
CA VAL A 12 44.10 -30.19 -50.33
C VAL A 12 42.74 -30.68 -50.83
N ALA A 13 41.88 -29.72 -51.18
CA ALA A 13 40.53 -29.94 -51.66
C ALA A 13 40.55 -30.47 -53.10
N SER A 14 39.80 -31.55 -53.37
CA SER A 14 39.64 -32.09 -54.72
C SER A 14 38.49 -31.38 -55.45
N SER A 15 38.85 -30.74 -56.55
CA SER A 15 37.96 -30.01 -57.46
C SER A 15 37.12 -30.99 -58.28
N ARG A 16 35.79 -31.00 -58.08
CA ARG A 16 34.86 -31.75 -58.94
C ARG A 16 34.57 -30.95 -60.21
N ARG A 17 34.90 -31.55 -61.34
CA ARG A 17 34.60 -31.05 -62.69
C ARG A 17 33.11 -31.30 -62.98
N SER A 18 32.34 -30.24 -63.19
CA SER A 18 30.96 -30.34 -63.66
C SER A 18 30.87 -29.72 -65.05
N THR A 19 30.55 -30.56 -66.03
CA THR A 19 30.30 -30.17 -67.42
C THR A 19 28.98 -29.40 -67.53
N VAL A 20 29.04 -28.23 -68.17
CA VAL A 20 27.89 -27.36 -68.44
C VAL A 20 27.15 -27.85 -69.69
N ARG A 21 25.86 -28.20 -69.54
CA ARG A 21 24.95 -28.35 -70.69
C ARG A 21 24.24 -27.02 -70.90
N VAL A 22 24.42 -26.42 -72.08
CA VAL A 22 23.70 -25.21 -72.50
C VAL A 22 22.36 -25.65 -73.10
N CYS A 23 21.26 -25.41 -72.39
CA CYS A 23 19.90 -25.60 -72.90
C CYS A 23 19.28 -24.26 -73.29
N ALA A 24 18.52 -24.30 -74.38
CA ALA A 24 17.99 -23.19 -75.17
C ALA A 24 17.25 -22.09 -74.38
N GLN A 25 17.37 -20.86 -74.87
CA GLN A 25 16.67 -19.67 -74.38
C GLN A 25 15.16 -19.83 -74.54
N ALA A 26 14.46 -20.03 -73.43
CA ALA A 26 13.02 -19.85 -73.34
C ALA A 26 12.73 -18.37 -73.09
N GLN A 27 12.00 -17.73 -74.00
CA GLN A 27 11.50 -16.37 -73.81
C GLN A 27 10.45 -16.39 -72.69
N VAL A 28 10.76 -15.73 -71.58
CA VAL A 28 9.84 -15.57 -70.45
C VAL A 28 8.92 -14.40 -70.77
N ALA A 29 7.65 -14.68 -71.08
CA ALA A 29 6.61 -13.67 -71.07
C ALA A 29 6.36 -13.24 -69.62
N THR A 30 6.88 -12.07 -69.24
CA THR A 30 6.66 -11.50 -67.91
C THR A 30 5.24 -10.93 -67.83
N THR A 31 4.28 -11.75 -67.42
CA THR A 31 3.01 -11.23 -66.88
C THR A 31 3.30 -10.59 -65.54
N THR A 32 3.39 -9.27 -65.52
CA THR A 32 3.49 -8.48 -64.29
C THR A 32 2.16 -8.57 -63.54
N VAL A 33 2.03 -9.55 -62.64
CA VAL A 33 0.96 -9.53 -61.63
C VAL A 33 1.29 -8.40 -60.68
N ARG A 34 0.56 -7.28 -60.78
CA ARG A 34 0.61 -6.21 -59.76
C ARG A 34 0.22 -6.83 -58.42
N PRO A 35 1.07 -6.83 -57.39
CA PRO A 35 0.61 -7.19 -56.06
C PRO A 35 -0.40 -6.12 -55.65
N ALA A 36 -1.62 -6.55 -55.29
CA ALA A 36 -2.54 -5.67 -54.60
C ALA A 36 -1.84 -5.24 -53.30
N VAL A 37 -1.39 -3.99 -53.25
CA VAL A 37 -0.97 -3.36 -52.01
C VAL A 37 -2.22 -3.33 -51.14
N ARG A 38 -2.31 -4.29 -50.21
CA ARG A 38 -3.23 -4.16 -49.09
C ARG A 38 -2.73 -2.97 -48.32
N THR A 39 -3.44 -1.85 -48.41
CA THR A 39 -3.32 -0.79 -47.41
C THR A 39 -3.61 -1.45 -46.08
N ILE A 40 -2.55 -1.73 -45.31
CA ILE A 40 -2.72 -1.98 -43.90
C ILE A 40 -3.03 -0.59 -43.36
N GLU A 41 -4.31 -0.27 -43.24
CA GLU A 41 -4.76 0.79 -42.34
C GLU A 41 -4.44 0.28 -40.94
N GLN A 42 -3.16 0.39 -40.58
CA GLN A 42 -2.73 0.19 -39.23
C GLN A 42 -3.16 1.46 -38.50
N GLU A 43 -4.42 1.46 -38.07
CA GLU A 43 -4.92 2.42 -37.10
C GLU A 43 -3.90 2.47 -35.97
N VAL A 44 -3.21 3.60 -35.88
CA VAL A 44 -2.35 3.92 -34.75
C VAL A 44 -3.31 3.94 -33.56
N PRO A 45 -3.23 3.00 -32.59
CA PRO A 45 -4.20 2.95 -31.50
C PRO A 45 -3.84 4.07 -30.53
N ALA A 46 -4.34 5.26 -30.83
CA ALA A 46 -4.11 6.46 -30.06
C ALA A 46 -5.46 7.07 -29.73
N GLU A 47 -6.21 6.40 -28.86
CA GLU A 47 -6.65 7.07 -27.63
C GLU A 47 -6.53 6.04 -26.51
N LEU A 48 -5.68 6.33 -25.52
CA LEU A 48 -5.92 5.79 -24.19
C LEU A 48 -7.35 6.18 -23.86
N ASP A 49 -8.27 5.22 -23.78
CA ASP A 49 -9.63 5.49 -23.32
C ASP A 49 -9.53 5.97 -21.87
N VAL A 50 -9.43 7.29 -21.73
CA VAL A 50 -9.16 7.98 -20.48
C VAL A 50 -10.31 7.70 -19.51
N ASP A 51 -11.55 7.56 -20.00
CA ASP A 51 -12.71 7.16 -19.21
C ASP A 51 -12.55 5.73 -18.68
N ALA A 52 -12.20 4.77 -19.55
CA ALA A 52 -11.93 3.40 -19.08
C ALA A 52 -10.76 3.34 -18.09
N LEU A 53 -9.73 4.18 -18.25
CA LEU A 53 -8.62 4.27 -17.31
C LEU A 53 -9.06 4.86 -15.97
N TYR A 54 -9.83 5.95 -15.97
CA TYR A 54 -10.40 6.55 -14.76
C TYR A 54 -11.32 5.56 -14.06
N LYS A 55 -12.21 4.88 -14.78
CA LYS A 55 -13.09 3.85 -14.23
C LYS A 55 -12.33 2.69 -13.61
N ARG A 56 -11.21 2.26 -14.21
CA ARG A 56 -10.31 1.27 -13.61
C ARG A 56 -9.61 1.80 -12.36
N LEU A 57 -9.17 3.06 -12.36
CA LEU A 57 -8.55 3.69 -11.20
C LEU A 57 -9.53 3.82 -10.03
N GLU A 58 -10.76 4.24 -10.31
CA GLU A 58 -11.85 4.32 -9.33
C GLU A 58 -12.24 2.94 -8.80
N ALA A 59 -12.33 1.93 -9.67
CA ALA A 59 -12.60 0.56 -9.23
C ALA A 59 -11.49 0.05 -8.30
N ARG A 60 -10.22 0.34 -8.63
CA ARG A 60 -9.07 -0.02 -7.81
C ARG A 60 -9.06 0.74 -6.47
N SER A 61 -9.36 2.04 -6.46
CA SER A 61 -9.39 2.83 -5.23
C SER A 61 -10.54 2.38 -4.32
N LYS A 62 -11.73 2.12 -4.87
CA LYS A 62 -12.86 1.56 -4.14
C LYS A 62 -12.53 0.19 -3.55
N ALA A 63 -11.92 -0.69 -4.34
CA ALA A 63 -11.51 -2.01 -3.86
C ALA A 63 -10.47 -1.91 -2.72
N LEU A 64 -9.51 -0.99 -2.81
CA LEU A 64 -8.53 -0.74 -1.76
C LEU A 64 -9.19 -0.27 -0.46
N ILE A 65 -10.09 0.71 -0.55
CA ILE A 65 -10.83 1.25 0.61
C ILE A 65 -11.66 0.15 1.27
N GLN A 66 -12.38 -0.67 0.48
CA GLN A 66 -13.19 -1.77 1.01
C GLN A 66 -12.36 -2.83 1.74
N LEU A 67 -11.16 -3.14 1.24
CA LEU A 67 -10.26 -4.06 1.92
C LEU A 67 -9.83 -3.49 3.28
N GLU A 68 -9.42 -2.23 3.31
CA GLU A 68 -8.97 -1.59 4.55
C GLU A 68 -10.12 -1.43 5.56
N GLU A 69 -11.33 -1.09 5.12
CA GLU A 69 -12.52 -1.09 5.97
C GLU A 69 -12.85 -2.48 6.52
N LYS A 70 -12.72 -3.53 5.69
CA LYS A 70 -12.92 -4.91 6.11
C LYS A 70 -11.90 -5.34 7.16
N GLU A 71 -10.63 -4.98 6.97
CA GLU A 71 -9.57 -5.22 7.96
C GLU A 71 -9.84 -4.43 9.25
N ALA A 72 -10.14 -3.14 9.14
CA ALA A 72 -10.49 -2.28 10.26
C ALA A 72 -11.75 -2.75 11.00
N SER A 73 -12.69 -3.40 10.29
CA SER A 73 -13.88 -3.96 10.90
C SER A 73 -13.56 -5.12 11.84
N SER A 74 -12.49 -5.87 11.54
CA SER A 74 -11.98 -7.01 12.30
C SER A 74 -11.11 -6.60 13.50
N TYR A 75 -10.70 -5.33 13.59
CA TYR A 75 -9.87 -4.88 14.70
C TYR A 75 -10.64 -4.91 16.03
N PRO A 76 -9.97 -5.29 17.12
CA PRO A 76 -10.55 -5.26 18.45
C PRO A 76 -11.03 -3.86 18.82
N LYS A 77 -12.19 -3.81 19.46
CA LYS A 77 -12.73 -2.57 20.03
C LYS A 77 -12.05 -2.32 21.36
N VAL A 78 -11.42 -1.16 21.50
CA VAL A 78 -10.86 -0.69 22.76
C VAL A 78 -11.70 0.46 23.29
N LYS A 79 -12.18 0.31 24.53
CA LYS A 79 -12.92 1.33 25.26
C LYS A 79 -12.02 1.97 26.30
N PHE A 80 -11.79 3.26 26.17
CA PHE A 80 -11.12 4.07 27.18
C PHE A 80 -12.17 4.73 28.05
N THR A 81 -12.01 4.61 29.37
CA THR A 81 -12.88 5.25 30.35
C THR A 81 -12.03 6.06 31.31
N LEU A 82 -12.39 7.32 31.52
CA LEU A 82 -11.72 8.24 32.42
C LEU A 82 -12.77 8.91 33.29
N LYS A 83 -12.59 8.85 34.62
CA LYS A 83 -13.48 9.54 35.56
C LYS A 83 -12.77 10.74 36.16
N GLN A 84 -12.99 11.92 35.58
CA GLN A 84 -12.36 13.16 36.05
C GLN A 84 -13.22 14.37 35.70
N LYS A 85 -13.43 15.21 36.70
CA LYS A 85 -14.11 16.50 36.56
C LYS A 85 -13.20 17.47 35.81
N VAL A 86 -13.77 18.18 34.85
CA VAL A 86 -13.09 19.23 34.09
C VAL A 86 -13.93 20.52 34.09
N GLY A 87 -13.29 21.63 33.76
CA GLY A 87 -13.94 22.93 33.61
C GLY A 87 -14.85 23.01 32.39
N LEU A 88 -15.69 24.04 32.35
CA LEU A 88 -16.55 24.31 31.21
C LEU A 88 -15.71 24.61 29.96
N GLY A 89 -16.04 23.93 28.85
CA GLY A 89 -15.33 24.06 27.58
C GLY A 89 -14.02 23.25 27.48
N GLU A 90 -13.65 22.52 28.53
CA GLU A 90 -12.55 21.57 28.48
C GLU A 90 -13.03 20.20 27.98
N CYS A 91 -12.19 19.51 27.21
CA CYS A 91 -12.53 18.21 26.66
C CYS A 91 -11.33 17.26 26.70
N TRP A 92 -11.56 16.02 27.11
CA TRP A 92 -10.52 14.99 27.07
C TRP A 92 -10.33 14.42 25.68
N LYS A 93 -9.07 14.12 25.37
CA LYS A 93 -8.62 13.38 24.19
C LYS A 93 -7.66 12.27 24.62
N ILE A 94 -7.66 11.18 23.86
CA ILE A 94 -6.64 10.13 23.98
C ILE A 94 -5.73 10.23 22.77
N VAL A 95 -4.45 10.46 23.02
CA VAL A 95 -3.44 10.64 21.98
C VAL A 95 -2.44 9.51 22.09
N GLY A 96 -2.17 8.81 20.98
CA GLY A 96 -1.23 7.70 21.00
C GLY A 96 -0.53 7.50 19.66
N MET A 97 0.43 6.57 19.64
CA MET A 97 1.23 6.28 18.43
C MET A 97 0.37 5.67 17.30
N CYS A 98 -0.77 5.07 17.62
CA CYS A 98 -1.73 4.55 16.65
C CYS A 98 -2.26 5.66 15.73
N PRO A 99 -2.47 5.40 14.43
CA PRO A 99 -3.18 6.32 13.54
C PRO A 99 -4.57 6.72 14.03
N GLU A 100 -5.29 5.78 14.62
CA GLU A 100 -6.64 5.96 15.14
C GLU A 100 -6.68 6.85 16.40
N LEU A 101 -5.52 7.00 17.07
CA LEU A 101 -5.31 7.91 18.20
C LEU A 101 -4.47 9.15 17.82
N GLY A 102 -4.30 9.41 16.53
CA GLY A 102 -3.70 10.64 16.04
C GLY A 102 -2.16 10.66 15.92
N ARG A 103 -1.46 9.53 16.03
CA ARG A 103 0.02 9.43 15.87
C ARG A 103 0.79 10.47 16.71
N MET A 104 0.49 10.55 18.01
CA MET A 104 1.07 11.52 18.95
C MET A 104 0.73 12.99 18.66
N LYS A 105 -0.27 13.27 17.81
CA LYS A 105 -0.74 14.63 17.51
C LYS A 105 -2.14 14.88 18.09
N PRO A 106 -2.29 15.82 19.05
CA PRO A 106 -3.57 16.08 19.72
C PRO A 106 -4.63 16.73 18.81
N GLU A 107 -4.22 17.35 17.71
CA GLU A 107 -5.10 18.00 16.74
C GLU A 107 -5.99 16.98 16.02
N VAL A 108 -5.39 15.86 15.60
CA VAL A 108 -6.06 14.78 14.86
C VAL A 108 -6.57 13.67 15.77
N ALA A 109 -6.24 13.72 17.06
CA ALA A 109 -6.71 12.75 18.03
C ALA A 109 -8.22 12.89 18.32
N PRO A 110 -8.92 11.76 18.55
CA PRO A 110 -10.35 11.75 18.80
C PRO A 110 -10.71 12.37 20.16
N TYR A 111 -11.88 13.00 20.20
CA TYR A 111 -12.49 13.51 21.42
C TYR A 111 -13.16 12.38 22.20
N MET A 112 -13.02 12.41 23.53
CA MET A 112 -13.81 11.58 24.41
C MET A 112 -15.23 12.18 24.55
N GLN A 113 -16.22 11.31 24.69
CA GLN A 113 -17.60 11.68 24.97
C GLN A 113 -17.81 11.77 26.48
N TRP A 114 -18.31 12.92 26.93
CA TRP A 114 -18.71 13.10 28.32
C TRP A 114 -20.06 12.44 28.59
N SER A 115 -20.22 11.92 29.80
CA SER A 115 -21.45 11.35 30.34
C SER A 115 -21.60 11.78 31.80
N ASN A 116 -22.84 11.69 32.31
CA ASN A 116 -23.17 12.05 33.69
C ASN A 116 -22.21 11.41 34.71
N GLY A 117 -21.78 12.20 35.70
CA GLY A 117 -20.83 11.75 36.73
C GLY A 117 -19.35 11.94 36.37
N ASP A 118 -19.05 12.88 35.46
CA ASP A 118 -17.69 13.21 35.01
C ASP A 118 -16.96 12.02 34.37
N VAL A 119 -17.73 11.20 33.66
CA VAL A 119 -17.23 10.00 32.98
C VAL A 119 -17.01 10.33 31.51
N TRP A 120 -15.77 10.23 31.08
CA TRP A 120 -15.33 10.40 29.71
C TRP A 120 -15.09 9.04 29.10
N THR A 121 -15.69 8.79 27.93
CA THR A 121 -15.55 7.52 27.23
C THR A 121 -15.10 7.73 25.79
N LEU A 122 -14.26 6.83 25.30
CA LEU A 122 -13.85 6.77 23.90
C LEU A 122 -13.80 5.32 23.47
N GLU A 123 -14.50 5.01 22.39
CA GLU A 123 -14.46 3.68 21.77
C GLU A 123 -13.75 3.80 20.43
N ALA A 124 -12.65 3.07 20.27
CA ALA A 124 -11.83 3.06 19.06
C ALA A 124 -11.50 1.62 18.66
N LYS A 125 -11.53 1.31 17.36
CA LYS A 125 -11.01 0.04 16.86
C LYS A 125 -9.52 0.20 16.59
N LEU A 126 -8.68 -0.60 17.23
CA LEU A 126 -7.23 -0.48 17.13
C LEU A 126 -6.63 -1.73 16.53
N ARG A 127 -5.63 -1.55 15.65
CA ARG A 127 -4.83 -2.67 15.16
C ARG A 127 -4.20 -3.43 16.32
N PRO A 128 -4.14 -4.78 16.28
CA PRO A 128 -3.35 -5.55 17.23
C PRO A 128 -1.89 -5.07 17.28
N GLY A 129 -1.32 -4.99 18.47
CA GLY A 129 0.02 -4.45 18.69
C GLY A 129 0.19 -3.78 20.05
N SER A 130 1.40 -3.30 20.32
CA SER A 130 1.71 -2.52 21.52
C SER A 130 1.89 -1.06 21.15
N TYR A 131 1.21 -0.17 21.86
CA TYR A 131 1.22 1.26 21.57
C TYR A 131 1.36 2.10 22.83
N GLU A 132 2.10 3.18 22.70
CA GLU A 132 2.20 4.22 23.72
C GLU A 132 1.10 5.26 23.51
N PHE A 133 0.49 5.69 24.60
CA PHE A 133 -0.56 6.69 24.61
C PHE A 133 -0.58 7.51 25.90
N LYS A 134 -1.17 8.70 25.81
CA LYS A 134 -1.39 9.63 26.92
C LYS A 134 -2.76 10.27 26.81
N ALA A 135 -3.32 10.62 27.95
CA ALA A 135 -4.48 11.50 27.98
C ALA A 135 -4.03 12.95 27.79
N VAL A 136 -4.83 13.70 27.04
CA VAL A 136 -4.61 15.12 26.80
C VAL A 136 -5.90 15.87 27.06
N LEU A 137 -5.83 16.91 27.88
CA LEU A 137 -6.93 17.82 28.10
C LEU A 137 -6.82 18.98 27.12
N ARG A 138 -7.83 19.16 26.27
CA ARG A 138 -7.97 20.35 25.44
C ARG A 138 -8.68 21.43 26.24
N LYS A 139 -8.04 22.58 26.37
CA LYS A 139 -8.61 23.78 26.98
C LYS A 139 -9.45 24.59 25.99
N PRO A 140 -10.35 25.46 26.47
CA PRO A 140 -11.18 26.30 25.61
C PRO A 140 -10.39 27.32 24.78
N ASP A 141 -9.19 27.70 25.23
CA ASP A 141 -8.24 28.56 24.50
C ASP A 141 -7.57 27.85 23.31
N GLY A 142 -7.82 26.53 23.14
CA GLY A 142 -7.22 25.70 22.11
C GLY A 142 -5.87 25.10 22.51
N SER A 143 -5.35 25.38 23.70
CA SER A 143 -4.13 24.74 24.20
C SER A 143 -4.39 23.29 24.65
N TYR A 144 -3.31 22.50 24.73
CA TYR A 144 -3.34 21.11 25.12
C TYR A 144 -2.47 20.89 26.36
N LEU A 145 -3.06 20.32 27.41
CA LEU A 145 -2.34 19.85 28.58
C LEU A 145 -2.18 18.33 28.51
N TRP A 146 -0.94 17.88 28.54
CA TRP A 146 -0.61 16.48 28.58
C TRP A 146 -0.64 15.95 30.01
N GLU A 147 -1.05 14.69 30.16
CA GLU A 147 -0.84 13.93 31.39
C GLU A 147 0.64 13.91 31.77
N ASP A 148 0.90 14.18 33.06
CA ASP A 148 2.23 14.12 33.66
C ASP A 148 2.71 12.67 33.85
N GLY A 149 4.03 12.47 33.78
CA GLY A 149 4.66 11.17 33.95
C GLY A 149 4.92 10.40 32.65
N LYS A 150 5.15 9.08 32.78
CA LYS A 150 5.52 8.21 31.67
C LYS A 150 4.31 7.86 30.81
N ASP A 151 4.55 7.72 29.51
CA ASP A 151 3.55 7.26 28.54
C ASP A 151 2.98 5.90 28.95
N ARG A 152 1.66 5.77 28.87
CA ARG A 152 0.95 4.52 29.18
C ARG A 152 1.09 3.57 28.00
N VAL A 153 1.25 2.29 28.28
CA VAL A 153 1.36 1.25 27.23
C VAL A 153 0.05 0.49 27.14
N LEU A 154 -0.50 0.43 25.93
CA LEU A 154 -1.67 -0.37 25.59
C LEU A 154 -1.25 -1.54 24.71
N GLU A 155 -1.45 -2.75 25.22
CA GLU A 155 -1.35 -3.96 24.43
C GLU A 155 -2.71 -4.33 23.87
N VAL A 156 -2.84 -4.36 22.56
CA VAL A 156 -4.06 -4.72 21.84
C VAL A 156 -3.92 -6.16 21.35
N PRO A 157 -4.74 -7.11 21.85
CA PRO A 157 -4.64 -8.51 21.46
C PRO A 157 -5.02 -8.73 20.00
N PHE A 158 -4.55 -9.83 19.41
CA PHE A 158 -5.03 -10.28 18.11
C PHE A 158 -6.44 -10.86 18.24
N GLY A 159 -7.33 -10.47 17.32
CA GLY A 159 -8.72 -10.94 17.27
C GLY A 159 -9.74 -9.92 17.78
N SER A 160 -11.02 -10.29 17.76
CA SER A 160 -12.14 -9.37 17.99
C SER A 160 -12.48 -9.15 19.48
N SER A 161 -11.61 -9.52 20.41
CA SER A 161 -11.88 -9.38 21.84
C SER A 161 -11.89 -7.89 22.22
N GLY A 162 -12.98 -7.45 22.85
CA GLY A 162 -13.09 -6.09 23.37
C GLY A 162 -12.12 -5.89 24.53
N LYS A 163 -11.39 -4.78 24.55
CA LYS A 163 -10.53 -4.38 25.68
C LYS A 163 -11.09 -3.11 26.32
N SER A 164 -11.17 -3.08 27.64
CA SER A 164 -11.48 -1.86 28.39
C SER A 164 -10.22 -1.35 29.09
N VAL A 165 -9.97 -0.06 29.01
CA VAL A 165 -8.84 0.64 29.61
C VAL A 165 -9.39 1.74 30.50
N GLU A 166 -9.18 1.60 31.81
CA GLU A 166 -9.58 2.61 32.78
C GLU A 166 -8.39 3.51 33.10
N LEU A 167 -8.58 4.80 32.91
CA LEU A 167 -7.61 5.85 33.18
C LEU A 167 -7.93 6.44 34.55
N THR A 168 -7.03 6.22 35.49
CA THR A 168 -7.11 6.77 36.86
C THR A 168 -5.81 7.52 37.18
N ASN A 169 -5.89 8.43 38.17
CA ASN A 169 -4.73 9.17 38.69
C ASN A 169 -4.02 10.04 37.64
N ILE A 170 -4.78 10.70 36.75
CA ILE A 170 -4.20 11.63 35.80
C ILE A 170 -3.85 12.94 36.53
N LYS A 171 -2.55 13.27 36.49
CA LYS A 171 -2.01 14.50 37.05
C LYS A 171 -1.56 15.41 35.92
N PHE A 172 -1.58 16.71 36.18
CA PHE A 172 -1.05 17.71 35.28
C PHE A 172 0.24 18.29 35.87
N PRO A 173 1.19 18.70 35.01
CA PRO A 173 2.34 19.44 35.49
C PRO A 173 1.87 20.75 36.14
N GLY A 174 2.15 20.92 37.44
CA GLY A 174 1.81 22.12 38.21
C GLY A 174 0.46 22.11 38.95
N ALA A 175 -0.17 20.94 39.11
CA ALA A 175 -1.36 20.73 39.95
C ALA A 175 -1.03 20.14 41.33
#